data_AF-A0A953K2P8-F1
#
_entry.id   AF-A0A953K2P8-F1
#
_cell.length_a   1.000
_cell.length_b   1.000
_cell.length_c   1.000
_cell.angle_alpha   90.00
_cell.angle_beta   90.00
_cell.angle_gamma   90.00
#
_symmetry.space_group_name_H-M   'P 1'
#
loop_
_entity.id
_entity.type
_entity.pdbx_description
1 polymer ?
#
loop_
_entity_poly.entity_id
_entity_poly.type
_entity_poly.pdbx_seq_one_letter_code
_entity_poly.pdbx_strand_id
1 'polypeptide(L)'
;QELNRICPDKLKVPSGSEIKLQYQADGSYPILAVRLQECFGLSDTPTVNQGKKEVLMHLLSPGYKPVQITRDLRSFWNNTYQEIRKELRIRYPRHSWPEDPWTAEAIRGAKKRNQS
;
A
#
# COMPACT_ATOMS: atom_id res chain seq x y z
N GLN A 1 14.85 11.87 20.87
CA GLN A 1 14.62 11.06 19.65
C GLN A 1 13.42 10.09 19.78
N GLU A 2 12.49 10.28 20.73
CA GLU A 2 11.27 9.43 20.83
C GLU A 2 10.17 9.81 19.83
N LEU A 3 10.08 11.08 19.43
CA LEU A 3 9.03 11.56 18.54
C LEU A 3 8.98 10.80 17.21
N ASN A 4 10.12 10.51 16.59
CA ASN A 4 10.19 9.73 15.34
C ASN A 4 9.75 8.27 15.51
N ARG A 5 9.84 7.73 16.74
CA ARG A 5 9.41 6.35 17.02
C ARG A 5 7.89 6.24 17.16
N ILE A 6 7.23 7.28 17.68
CA ILE A 6 5.77 7.34 17.82
C ILE A 6 5.09 7.95 16.59
N CYS A 7 5.78 8.85 15.88
CA CYS A 7 5.31 9.63 14.76
C CYS A 7 6.34 9.60 13.62
N PRO A 8 6.52 8.45 12.95
CA PRO A 8 7.51 8.34 11.88
C PRO A 8 7.08 9.15 10.64
N ASP A 9 8.03 9.86 10.02
CA ASP A 9 7.75 10.62 8.78
C ASP A 9 7.44 9.71 7.58
N LYS A 10 7.97 8.48 7.59
CA LYS A 10 7.82 7.50 6.51
C LYS A 10 7.63 6.09 7.06
N LEU A 11 6.96 5.25 6.28
CA LEU A 11 6.88 3.82 6.52
C LEU A 11 7.53 3.05 5.38
N LYS A 12 8.30 2.02 5.74
CA LYS A 12 8.83 1.05 4.80
C LYS A 12 7.72 0.07 4.43
N VAL A 13 7.50 -0.14 3.13
CA VAL A 13 6.56 -1.14 2.59
C VAL A 13 7.31 -2.34 2.01
N PRO A 14 6.66 -3.50 1.76
CA PRO A 14 7.36 -4.71 1.33
C PRO A 14 8.22 -4.57 0.08
N SER A 15 7.89 -3.65 -0.85
CA SER A 15 8.73 -3.34 -2.01
C SER A 15 10.11 -2.75 -1.67
N GLY A 16 10.36 -2.43 -0.39
CA GLY A 16 11.54 -1.74 0.10
C GLY A 16 11.44 -0.21 0.04
N SER A 17 10.37 0.34 -0.55
CA SER A 17 10.14 1.79 -0.60
C SER A 17 9.85 2.37 0.78
N GLU A 18 10.29 3.61 1.00
CA GLU A 18 9.88 4.43 2.13
C GLU A 18 8.82 5.44 1.68
N ILE A 19 7.60 5.28 2.16
CA ILE A 19 6.45 6.10 1.77
C ILE A 19 6.15 7.11 2.87
N LYS A 20 6.04 8.38 2.50
CA LYS A 20 5.76 9.48 3.43
C LYS A 20 4.36 9.34 4.03
N LEU A 21 4.26 9.44 5.36
CA LEU A 21 3.01 9.57 6.07
C LEU A 21 2.54 11.02 6.07
N GLN A 22 1.23 11.21 5.87
CA GLN A 22 0.61 12.53 5.91
C GLN A 22 -0.25 12.63 7.17
N TYR A 23 0.32 13.25 8.20
CA TYR A 23 -0.40 13.56 9.43
C TYR A 23 -1.36 14.73 9.21
N GLN A 24 -2.55 14.61 9.80
CA GLN A 24 -3.59 15.62 9.69
C GLN A 24 -3.61 16.47 10.97
N ALA A 25 -3.78 17.78 10.82
CA ALA A 25 -3.75 18.73 11.94
C ALA A 25 -4.91 18.53 12.93
N ASP A 26 -6.03 17.97 12.46
CA ASP A 26 -7.22 17.63 13.26
C ASP A 26 -7.06 16.35 14.09
N GLY A 27 -5.89 15.69 14.00
CA GLY A 27 -5.64 14.45 14.71
C GLY A 27 -6.37 13.24 14.11
N SER A 28 -6.89 13.31 12.89
CA SER A 28 -7.43 12.16 12.17
C SER A 28 -6.33 11.17 11.74
N TYR A 29 -6.70 10.06 11.09
CA TYR A 29 -5.78 8.99 10.73
C TYR A 29 -4.67 9.49 9.81
N PRO A 30 -3.39 9.17 10.07
CA PRO A 30 -2.33 9.50 9.15
C PRO A 30 -2.55 8.73 7.84
N ILE A 31 -2.33 9.41 6.72
CA ILE A 31 -2.59 8.85 5.39
C ILE A 31 -1.28 8.30 4.81
N LEU A 32 -1.33 7.07 4.30
CA LEU A 32 -0.28 6.48 3.49
C LEU A 32 -0.78 6.28 2.06
N ALA A 33 -0.39 7.20 1.19
CA ALA A 33 -0.68 7.12 -0.24
C ALA A 33 0.38 6.26 -0.94
N VAL A 34 0.04 5.01 -1.21
CA VAL A 34 0.98 3.98 -1.69
C VAL A 34 0.37 3.22 -2.86
N ARG A 35 1.19 2.88 -3.86
CA ARG A 35 0.71 2.06 -4.97
C ARG A 35 0.42 0.64 -4.49
N LEU A 36 -0.70 0.09 -4.94
CA LEU A 36 -1.20 -1.22 -4.54
C LEU A 36 -0.13 -2.31 -4.65
N GLN A 37 0.66 -2.31 -5.73
CA GLN A 37 1.71 -3.30 -6.00
C GLN A 37 2.86 -3.28 -4.97
N GLU A 38 3.04 -2.17 -4.26
CA GLU A 38 4.06 -2.07 -3.23
C GLU A 38 3.62 -2.69 -1.90
N CYS A 39 2.34 -3.03 -1.78
CA CYS A 39 1.72 -3.61 -0.61
C CYS A 39 1.48 -5.12 -0.72
N PHE A 40 1.84 -5.77 -1.85
CA PHE A 40 1.75 -7.24 -1.91
C PHE A 40 2.59 -7.88 -0.82
N GLY A 41 2.09 -8.96 -0.22
CA GLY A 41 2.66 -9.56 0.97
C GLY A 41 2.44 -8.80 2.28
N LEU A 42 1.93 -7.56 2.25
CA LEU A 42 1.58 -6.83 3.47
C LEU A 42 0.24 -7.31 4.00
N SER A 43 0.29 -8.09 5.08
CA SER A 43 -0.90 -8.76 5.62
C SER A 43 -1.81 -7.83 6.40
N ASP A 44 -1.23 -7.00 7.27
CA ASP A 44 -1.96 -6.15 8.20
C ASP A 44 -1.70 -4.67 7.90
N THR A 45 -2.69 -3.84 8.24
CA THR A 45 -2.56 -2.39 8.11
C THR A 45 -1.43 -1.89 9.00
N PRO A 46 -0.48 -1.09 8.48
CA PRO A 46 0.54 -0.46 9.30
C PRO A 46 -0.10 0.42 10.38
N THR A 47 0.54 0.46 11.54
CA THR A 47 0.12 1.29 12.67
C THR A 47 1.26 2.23 13.08
N VAL A 48 0.88 3.38 13.62
CA VAL A 48 1.78 4.36 14.24
C VAL A 48 1.44 4.50 15.72
N ASN A 49 2.16 5.38 16.43
CA ASN A 49 1.96 5.62 17.86
C ASN A 49 1.99 4.32 18.68
N GLN A 50 3.00 3.48 18.40
CA GLN A 50 3.20 2.18 19.06
C GLN A 50 1.99 1.24 18.94
N GLY A 51 1.38 1.16 17.76
CA GLY A 51 0.23 0.27 17.51
C GLY A 51 -1.13 0.87 17.86
N LYS A 52 -1.16 2.06 18.47
CA LYS A 52 -2.42 2.66 18.95
C LYS A 52 -3.26 3.29 17.85
N LYS A 53 -2.67 3.58 16.69
CA LYS A 53 -3.35 4.28 15.60
C LYS A 53 -3.04 3.66 14.26
N GLU A 54 -4.08 3.16 13.60
CA GLU A 54 -4.01 2.66 12.24
C GLU A 54 -3.71 3.78 11.25
N VAL A 55 -3.08 3.40 10.14
CA VAL A 55 -2.87 4.26 8.99
C VAL A 55 -4.04 4.11 8.03
N LEU A 56 -4.52 5.24 7.49
CA LEU A 56 -5.47 5.23 6.39
C LEU A 56 -4.71 4.98 5.08
N MET A 57 -4.88 3.79 4.52
CA MET A 57 -4.23 3.37 3.28
C MET A 57 -4.99 3.94 2.09
N HIS A 58 -4.37 4.85 1.35
CA HIS A 58 -4.83 5.25 0.02
C HIS A 58 -4.09 4.38 -0.99
N LEU A 59 -4.71 3.27 -1.39
CA LEU A 59 -4.15 2.35 -2.38
C LEU A 59 -4.30 2.96 -3.76
N LEU A 60 -3.16 3.14 -4.44
CA LEU A 60 -3.09 3.83 -5.73
C LEU A 60 -2.86 2.86 -6.88
N SER A 61 -3.39 3.20 -8.05
CA SER A 61 -3.00 2.60 -9.32
C SER A 61 -1.56 3.00 -9.72
N PRO A 62 -0.98 2.39 -10.77
CA PRO A 62 0.32 2.81 -11.30
C PRO A 62 0.35 4.28 -11.75
N GLY A 63 -0.80 4.84 -12.13
CA GLY A 63 -0.95 6.26 -12.50
C GLY A 63 -1.18 7.18 -11.30
N TYR A 64 -0.90 6.73 -10.07
CA TYR A 64 -1.06 7.50 -8.82
C TYR A 64 -2.50 8.00 -8.58
N LYS A 65 -3.51 7.27 -9.07
CA LYS A 65 -4.92 7.54 -8.77
C LYS A 65 -5.41 6.60 -7.68
N PRO A 66 -6.15 7.09 -6.66
CA PRO A 66 -6.76 6.22 -5.67
C PRO A 66 -7.70 5.20 -6.32
N VAL A 67 -7.56 3.94 -5.92
CA VAL A 67 -8.46 2.85 -6.32
C VAL A 67 -9.20 2.27 -5.13
N GLN A 68 -8.61 2.36 -3.94
CA GLN A 68 -9.26 2.01 -2.68
C GLN A 68 -8.73 2.89 -1.56
N ILE A 69 -9.60 3.23 -0.62
CA ILE A 69 -9.23 3.79 0.68
C ILE A 69 -9.65 2.77 1.74
N THR A 70 -8.73 2.35 2.62
CA THR A 70 -9.03 1.38 3.66
C THR A 70 -8.20 1.60 4.93
N ARG A 71 -8.76 1.21 6.08
CA ARG A 71 -8.02 1.02 7.34
C ARG A 71 -7.84 -0.45 7.69
N ASP A 72 -8.47 -1.35 6.93
CA ASP A 72 -8.37 -2.78 7.09
C ASP A 72 -7.84 -3.37 5.77
N LEU A 73 -6.52 -3.51 5.70
CA LEU A 73 -5.84 -4.05 4.53
C LEU A 73 -6.13 -5.56 4.36
N ARG A 74 -6.35 -6.27 5.46
CA ARG A 74 -6.65 -7.71 5.45
C ARG A 74 -8.01 -7.98 4.83
N SER A 75 -9.04 -7.25 5.25
CA SER A 75 -10.37 -7.31 4.63
C SER A 75 -10.34 -6.88 3.16
N PHE A 76 -9.54 -5.87 2.82
CA PHE A 76 -9.35 -5.46 1.42
C PHE A 76 -8.85 -6.62 0.54
N TRP A 77 -7.83 -7.35 0.97
CA TRP A 77 -7.28 -8.48 0.21
C TRP A 77 -8.29 -9.61 0.04
N ASN A 78 -9.07 -9.91 1.08
CA ASN A 78 -10.04 -11.00 1.07
C ASN A 78 -11.27 -10.70 0.20
N ASN A 79 -11.72 -9.45 0.18
CA ASN A 79 -13.05 -9.10 -0.33
C ASN A 79 -13.01 -8.24 -1.59
N THR A 80 -12.19 -7.19 -1.62
CA THR A 80 -12.29 -6.13 -2.63
C THR A 80 -11.20 -6.23 -3.70
N TYR A 81 -10.04 -6.79 -3.37
CA TYR A 81 -8.89 -6.85 -4.28
C TYR A 81 -9.22 -7.56 -5.60
N GLN A 82 -9.99 -8.66 -5.58
CA GLN A 82 -10.27 -9.44 -6.78
C GLN A 82 -11.09 -8.65 -7.82
N GLU A 83 -11.97 -7.75 -7.36
CA GLU A 83 -12.76 -6.89 -8.24
C GLU A 83 -11.87 -5.78 -8.84
N ILE A 84 -11.13 -5.06 -7.99
CA ILE A 84 -10.19 -4.03 -8.41
C ILE A 84 -9.12 -4.61 -9.36
N ARG A 85 -8.65 -5.83 -9.11
CA ARG A 85 -7.69 -6.54 -9.95
C ARG A 85 -8.19 -6.68 -11.39
N LYS A 86 -9.46 -7.03 -11.61
CA LYS A 86 -10.04 -7.19 -12.95
C LYS A 86 -9.96 -5.88 -13.73
N GLU A 87 -10.33 -4.77 -13.10
CA GLU A 87 -10.26 -3.44 -13.72
C GLU A 87 -8.82 -2.99 -13.98
N LEU A 88 -7.94 -3.16 -12.98
CA LEU A 88 -6.54 -2.76 -13.08
C LEU A 88 -5.77 -3.54 -14.14
N ARG A 89 -6.07 -4.82 -14.33
CA ARG A 89 -5.46 -5.64 -15.39
C ARG A 89 -5.84 -5.14 -16.78
N ILE A 90 -7.06 -4.64 -16.99
CA ILE A 90 -7.50 -4.04 -18.26
C ILE A 90 -6.80 -2.70 -18.48
N ARG A 91 -6.79 -1.83 -17.46
CA ARG A 91 -6.24 -0.47 -17.59
C ARG A 91 -4.70 -0.45 -17.63
N TYR A 92 -4.05 -1.39 -16.96
CA TYR A 92 -2.60 -1.47 -16.80
C TYR A 92 -2.08 -2.88 -17.11
N PRO A 93 -2.17 -3.36 -18.37
CA PRO A 93 -1.86 -4.75 -18.72
C PRO A 93 -0.38 -5.12 -18.60
N ARG A 94 0.52 -4.14 -18.58
CA ARG A 94 1.97 -4.34 -18.42
C ARG A 94 2.44 -4.48 -16.96
N HIS A 95 1.52 -4.37 -16.00
CA HIS A 95 1.85 -4.49 -14.57
C HIS A 95 1.42 -5.84 -14.00
N SER A 96 2.07 -6.25 -12.90
CA SER A 96 1.76 -7.51 -12.23
C SER A 96 0.52 -7.35 -11.35
N TRP A 97 -0.46 -8.23 -11.55
CA TRP A 97 -1.70 -8.31 -10.78
C TRP A 97 -1.94 -9.78 -10.37
N PRO A 98 -1.27 -10.25 -9.31
CA PRO A 98 -1.31 -11.64 -8.87
C PRO A 98 -2.72 -12.05 -8.41
N GLU A 99 -3.06 -13.32 -8.54
CA GLU A 99 -4.33 -13.85 -7.98
C GLU A 99 -4.25 -13.96 -6.46
N ASP A 100 -3.10 -14.39 -5.96
CA ASP A 100 -2.76 -14.40 -4.54
C ASP A 100 -1.93 -13.14 -4.17
N PRO A 101 -2.52 -12.11 -3.55
CA PRO A 101 -1.78 -10.93 -3.12
C PRO A 101 -0.96 -11.15 -1.83
N TRP A 102 -1.18 -12.25 -1.10
CA TRP A 102 -0.55 -12.52 0.19
C TRP A 102 0.88 -13.03 0.09
N THR A 103 1.19 -13.74 -0.99
CA THR A 103 2.52 -14.32 -1.22
C THR A 103 3.27 -13.64 -2.38
N ALA A 104 2.61 -12.75 -3.10
CA ALA A 104 3.20 -12.06 -4.24
C ALA A 104 4.31 -11.11 -3.83
N GLU A 105 5.38 -11.09 -4.64
CA GLU A 105 6.47 -10.15 -4.50
C GLU A 105 6.01 -8.71 -4.75
N ALA A 106 6.21 -7.84 -3.76
CA ALA A 106 5.93 -6.42 -3.90
C ALA A 106 6.97 -5.74 -4.80
N ILE A 107 6.49 -4.93 -5.75
CA ILE A 107 7.33 -4.28 -6.74
C ILE A 107 7.12 -2.76 -6.70
N ARG A 108 8.22 -2.01 -6.74
CA ARG A 108 8.21 -0.54 -6.85
C ARG A 108 7.74 -0.05 -8.24
N GLY A 109 7.21 -0.90 -9.10
CA GLY A 109 6.72 -0.51 -10.43
C GLY A 109 6.66 -1.70 -11.38
N ALA A 110 6.48 -1.43 -12.67
CA ALA A 110 6.50 -2.48 -13.69
C ALA A 110 7.78 -3.34 -13.57
N LYS A 111 7.63 -4.66 -13.75
CA LYS A 111 8.76 -5.61 -13.79
C LYS A 111 9.78 -5.09 -14.78
N LYS A 112 11.00 -4.77 -14.33
CA LYS A 112 12.11 -4.48 -15.24
C LYS A 112 12.31 -5.76 -16.06
N ARG A 113 12.21 -5.68 -17.40
CA ARG A 113 12.73 -6.75 -18.27
C ARG A 113 14.22 -6.87 -17.94
N ASN A 114 14.62 -7.96 -17.31
CA ASN A 114 16.02 -8.36 -17.37
C ASN A 114 16.34 -8.53 -18.86
N GLN A 115 17.12 -7.61 -19.41
CA GLN A 115 17.85 -7.89 -20.65
C GLN A 115 18.92 -8.91 -20.25
N SER A 116 18.69 -10.16 -20.63
CA SER A 116 19.72 -11.19 -20.72
C SER A 116 20.14 -11.25 -22.18
#